data_AF-A0A067D7E4-F1
#
_entry.id   AF-A0A067D7E4-F1
#
_cell.length_a   1.000
_cell.length_b   1.000
_cell.length_c   1.000
_cell.angle_alpha   90.00
_cell.angle_beta   90.00
_cell.angle_gamma   90.00
#
_symmetry.space_group_name_H-M   'P 1'
#
loop_
_entity.id
_entity.type
_entity.pdbx_description
1 polymer ?
#
loop_
_entity_poly.entity_id
_entity_poly.type
_entity_poly.pdbx_seq_one_letter_code
_entity_poly.pdbx_strand_id
1 'polypeptide(L)'
;MACTTKITMKAFVSHYKVDGFNNIRSMVDVGGGTGTVLAEIVKSYPHIKGINFDLQHVIATAPTHEGVSHVGGDMFDAIPNADAVFMKVA
;
A
#
# COMPACT_ATOMS: atom_id res chain seq x y z
N MET A 1 15.21 7.27 3.30
CA MET A 1 14.09 6.85 4.18
C MET A 1 13.42 5.52 3.79
N ALA A 2 13.79 4.85 2.69
CA ALA A 2 13.24 3.53 2.34
C ALA A 2 13.64 2.39 3.31
N CYS A 3 14.84 2.46 3.89
CA CYS A 3 15.32 1.46 4.87
C CYS A 3 14.42 1.41 6.11
N THR A 4 14.12 2.57 6.70
CA THR A 4 13.23 2.68 7.86
C THR A 4 11.83 2.13 7.54
N THR A 5 11.27 2.46 6.38
CA THR A 5 9.97 1.91 5.94
C THR A 5 9.96 0.38 5.94
N LYS A 6 11.00 -0.28 5.41
CA LYS A 6 11.08 -1.75 5.39
C LYS A 6 11.11 -2.36 6.79
N ILE A 7 11.85 -1.75 7.72
CA ILE A 7 11.96 -2.22 9.11
C ILE A 7 10.62 -2.04 9.83
N THR A 8 10.02 -0.86 9.74
CA THR A 8 8.72 -0.55 10.35
C THR A 8 7.63 -1.46 9.82
N MET A 9 7.57 -1.69 8.50
CA MET A 9 6.54 -2.55 7.92
C MET A 9 6.71 -4.01 8.28
N LYS A 10 7.95 -4.53 8.37
CA LYS A 10 8.17 -5.88 8.88
C LYS A 10 7.64 -6.04 10.31
N ALA A 11 7.94 -5.09 11.19
CA ALA A 11 7.44 -5.13 12.56
C ALA A 11 5.92 -4.95 12.61
N PHE A 12 5.35 -4.09 11.77
CA PHE A 12 3.91 -3.87 11.73
C PHE A 12 3.16 -5.10 11.23
N VAL A 13 3.54 -5.66 10.07
CA VAL A 13 2.91 -6.87 9.51
C VAL A 13 3.04 -8.07 10.46
N SER A 14 4.13 -8.17 11.23
CA SER A 14 4.31 -9.27 12.19
C SER A 14 3.49 -9.13 13.48
N HIS A 15 3.11 -7.90 13.88
CA HIS A 15 2.39 -7.64 15.14
C HIS A 15 0.93 -7.27 14.94
N TYR A 16 0.59 -6.69 13.79
CA TYR A 16 -0.79 -6.43 13.42
C TYR A 16 -1.44 -7.78 13.14
N LYS A 17 -2.29 -8.20 14.08
CA LYS A 17 -2.89 -9.53 14.10
C LYS A 17 -3.54 -9.86 12.76
N VAL A 18 -3.49 -11.16 12.42
CA VAL A 18 -4.11 -11.75 11.23
C VAL A 18 -5.57 -11.26 11.05
N ASP A 19 -6.29 -11.06 12.15
CA ASP A 19 -7.68 -10.55 12.17
C ASP A 19 -7.88 -9.19 11.49
N GLY A 20 -6.88 -8.30 11.56
CA GLY A 20 -6.97 -6.95 11.02
C GLY A 20 -6.91 -6.90 9.48
N PHE A 21 -6.25 -7.87 8.85
CA PHE A 21 -6.12 -7.97 7.38
C PHE A 21 -6.97 -9.10 6.76
N ASN A 22 -7.43 -10.06 7.55
CA ASN A 22 -8.20 -11.20 7.05
C ASN A 22 -9.54 -10.83 6.39
N ASN A 23 -10.20 -9.79 6.88
CA ASN A 23 -11.51 -9.38 6.36
C ASN A 23 -11.42 -8.28 5.28
N ILE A 24 -10.21 -7.82 4.96
CA ILE A 24 -9.97 -6.81 3.92
C ILE A 24 -9.79 -7.54 2.59
N ARG A 25 -10.53 -7.16 1.55
CA ARG A 25 -10.38 -7.72 0.20
C ARG A 25 -9.64 -6.77 -0.73
N SER A 26 -9.72 -5.48 -0.47
CA SER A 26 -9.06 -4.42 -1.23
C SER A 26 -8.51 -3.35 -0.31
N MET A 27 -7.31 -2.86 -0.62
CA MET A 27 -6.62 -1.84 0.15
C MET A 27 -6.01 -0.79 -0.76
N VAL A 28 -6.16 0.48 -0.40
CA VAL A 28 -5.46 1.59 -1.04
C VAL A 28 -4.39 2.16 -0.11
N ASP A 29 -3.15 2.29 -0.60
CA ASP A 29 -2.05 2.99 0.08
C ASP A 29 -1.93 4.40 -0.51
N VAL A 30 -2.35 5.42 0.24
CA VAL A 30 -2.40 6.82 -0.22
C VAL A 30 -1.10 7.52 0.15
N GLY A 31 -0.44 8.09 -0.86
CA GLY A 31 0.93 8.59 -0.71
C GLY A 31 1.94 7.44 -0.58
N GLY A 32 1.64 6.28 -1.17
CA GLY A 32 2.42 5.04 -1.02
C GLY A 32 3.76 5.06 -1.78
N GLY A 33 4.04 6.13 -2.53
CA GLY A 33 5.28 6.31 -3.27
C GLY A 33 5.45 5.25 -4.35
N THR A 34 6.56 4.50 -4.27
CA THR A 34 6.85 3.39 -5.19
C THR A 34 6.11 2.10 -4.85
N GLY A 35 5.17 2.12 -3.88
CA GLY A 35 4.32 0.98 -3.52
C GLY A 35 5.03 -0.13 -2.74
N THR A 36 6.23 0.13 -2.22
CA THR A 36 7.02 -0.89 -1.50
C THR A 36 6.31 -1.42 -0.25
N VAL A 37 5.56 -0.56 0.44
CA VAL A 37 4.81 -0.94 1.64
C VAL A 37 3.69 -1.90 1.29
N LEU A 38 2.83 -1.49 0.36
CA LEU A 38 1.69 -2.29 -0.05
C LEU A 38 2.11 -3.62 -0.68
N ALA A 39 3.23 -3.65 -1.41
CA ALA A 39 3.79 -4.90 -1.94
C ALA A 39 4.13 -5.92 -0.85
N GLU A 40 4.70 -5.47 0.29
CA GLU A 40 5.00 -6.37 1.41
C GLU A 40 3.71 -6.88 2.07
N ILE A 41 2.68 -6.03 2.20
CA ILE A 41 1.38 -6.42 2.75
C ILE A 41 0.71 -7.47 1.86
N VAL A 42 0.59 -7.21 0.55
CA VAL A 42 -0.05 -8.14 -0.40
C VAL A 42 0.74 -9.46 -0.50
N LYS A 43 2.06 -9.42 -0.38
CA LYS A 43 2.88 -10.63 -0.31
C LYS A 43 2.57 -11.50 0.92
N SER A 44 2.31 -10.88 2.07
CA SER A 44 1.91 -11.59 3.29
C SER A 44 0.43 -12.00 3.29
N TYR A 45 -0.41 -11.26 2.58
CA TYR A 45 -1.86 -11.47 2.49
C TYR A 45 -2.34 -11.44 1.02
N PRO A 46 -2.07 -12.51 0.23
CA PRO A 46 -2.31 -12.51 -1.22
C PRO A 46 -3.78 -12.38 -1.64
N HIS A 47 -4.72 -12.56 -0.69
CA HIS A 47 -6.14 -12.34 -0.94
C HIS A 47 -6.51 -10.85 -1.06
N ILE A 48 -5.65 -9.95 -0.60
CA ILE A 48 -5.85 -8.50 -0.67
C ILE A 48 -5.43 -7.99 -2.05
N LYS A 49 -6.34 -7.27 -2.72
CA LYS A 49 -6.03 -6.49 -3.92
C LYS A 49 -5.46 -5.14 -3.51
N GLY A 50 -4.18 -4.89 -3.80
CA GLY A 50 -3.51 -3.64 -3.47
C GLY A 50 -3.67 -2.57 -4.56
N ILE A 51 -3.97 -1.34 -4.17
CA ILE A 51 -3.91 -0.13 -5.00
C ILE A 51 -2.88 0.82 -4.37
N ASN A 52 -1.74 1.01 -5.02
CA ASN A 52 -0.78 2.06 -4.63
C ASN A 52 -1.18 3.36 -5.33
N PHE A 53 -1.51 4.38 -4.54
CA PHE A 53 -1.99 5.66 -5.02
C PHE A 53 -1.04 6.79 -4.63
N ASP A 54 -0.56 7.54 -5.64
CA ASP A 54 0.32 8.69 -5.46
C ASP A 54 0.19 9.64 -6.67
N LEU A 55 0.94 10.73 -6.68
CA LEU A 55 0.99 11.66 -7.80
C LEU A 55 1.48 10.94 -9.07
N GLN A 56 0.95 11.35 -10.23
CA GLN A 56 1.25 10.73 -11.52
C GLN A 56 2.76 10.58 -11.81
N HIS A 57 3.55 11.59 -11.46
CA HIS A 57 5.00 11.59 -11.70
C HIS A 57 5.75 10.59 -10.80
N VAL A 58 5.22 10.30 -9.60
CA VAL A 58 5.79 9.29 -8.68
C VAL A 58 5.48 7.90 -9.22
N ILE A 59 4.21 7.66 -9.54
CA ILE A 59 3.71 6.40 -10.09
C ILE A 59 4.42 6.02 -11.40
N ALA A 60 4.74 6.99 -12.26
CA ALA A 60 5.47 6.73 -13.51
C ALA A 60 6.86 6.06 -13.30
N THR A 61 7.42 6.15 -12.10
CA THR A 61 8.72 5.53 -11.74
C THR A 61 8.58 4.31 -10.84
N ALA A 62 7.35 3.94 -10.45
CA ALA A 62 7.12 2.81 -9.58
C ALA A 62 7.39 1.49 -10.33
N PRO A 63 8.16 0.56 -9.74
CA PRO A 63 8.36 -0.76 -10.34
C PRO A 63 7.07 -1.59 -10.23
N THR A 64 6.88 -2.53 -11.14
CA THR A 64 5.76 -3.47 -11.04
C THR A 64 5.92 -4.36 -9.81
N HIS A 65 4.87 -4.42 -8.98
CA HIS A 65 4.75 -5.39 -7.89
C HIS A 65 3.59 -6.33 -8.15
N GLU A 66 3.79 -7.62 -7.97
CA GLU A 66 2.73 -8.62 -8.11
C GLU A 66 1.61 -8.35 -7.09
N GLY A 67 0.36 -8.37 -7.55
CA GLY A 67 -0.82 -8.10 -6.71
C GLY A 67 -1.07 -6.63 -6.35
N VAL A 68 -0.28 -5.70 -6.89
CA VAL A 68 -0.44 -4.25 -6.70
C VAL A 68 -0.75 -3.55 -8.02
N SER A 69 -1.78 -2.73 -8.03
CA SER A 69 -2.10 -1.80 -9.13
C SER A 69 -1.62 -0.40 -8.79
N HIS A 70 -0.95 0.27 -9.73
CA HIS A 70 -0.50 1.64 -9.55
C HIS A 70 -1.48 2.63 -10.18
N VAL A 71 -1.92 3.62 -9.39
CA VAL A 71 -2.89 4.63 -9.84
C VAL A 71 -2.35 6.02 -9.50
N GLY A 72 -2.25 6.87 -10.53
CA GLY A 72 -1.88 8.27 -10.37
C GLY A 72 -3.10 9.14 -10.08
N GLY A 73 -2.98 10.11 -9.19
CA GLY A 73 -4.03 11.11 -8.94
C GLY A 73 -3.67 12.10 -7.83
N ASP A 74 -4.67 12.86 -7.38
CA ASP A 74 -4.56 13.79 -6.26
C ASP A 74 -5.50 13.34 -5.13
N MET A 75 -4.94 13.06 -3.95
CA MET A 75 -5.71 12.61 -2.79
C MET A 75 -6.65 13.68 -2.23
N PHE A 76 -6.39 14.96 -2.52
CA PHE A 76 -7.26 16.06 -2.10
C PHE A 76 -8.51 16.19 -2.97
N ASP A 77 -8.50 15.59 -4.16
CA ASP A 77 -9.66 15.50 -5.04
C ASP A 77 -10.43 14.20 -4.78
N ALA A 78 -9.79 13.05 -5.01
CA ALA A 78 -10.38 11.74 -4.77
C ALA A 78 -9.32 10.65 -4.56
N ILE A 79 -9.69 9.64 -3.78
CA ILE A 79 -8.91 8.40 -3.65
C ILE A 79 -9.69 7.21 -4.24
N PRO A 80 -9.00 6.17 -4.76
CA PRO A 80 -9.64 4.94 -5.20
C PRO A 80 -10.49 4.29 -4.10
N ASN A 81 -11.66 3.75 -4.48
CA ASN A 81 -12.49 2.99 -3.55
C ASN A 81 -11.82 1.65 -3.18
N ALA A 82 -11.75 1.36 -1.89
CA ALA A 82 -11.24 0.12 -1.33
C ALA A 82 -11.88 -0.14 0.05
N ASP A 83 -11.78 -1.37 0.55
CA ASP A 83 -12.32 -1.74 1.87
C ASP A 83 -11.54 -1.07 3.01
N ALA A 84 -10.26 -0.76 2.77
CA ALA A 84 -9.39 -0.10 3.73
C ALA A 84 -8.45 0.91 3.07
N VAL A 85 -8.15 1.98 3.81
CA VAL A 85 -7.14 2.98 3.47
C VAL A 85 -5.94 2.79 4.39
N PHE A 86 -4.75 2.70 3.82
CA PHE A 86 -3.49 2.73 4.52
C PHE A 86 -2.78 4.06 4.22
N MET A 87 -2.30 4.71 5.27
CA MET A 87 -1.48 5.93 5.17
C MET A 87 -0.34 5.82 6.16
N LYS A 88 0.89 5.83 5.65
CA LYS A 88 2.08 5.91 6.49
C LYS A 88 2.45 7.37 6.74
N VAL A 89 2.27 7.83 7.97
CA VAL A 89 2.79 9.14 8.40
C VAL A 89 4.28 9.00 8.71
N ALA A 90 5.08 9.95 8.22
CA ALA A 90 6.53 10.00 8.41
C ALA A 90 6.91 10.58 9.77
#